data_AF-A0A8H7XR84-F1
#
_entry.id   AF-A0A8H7XR84-F1
#
_cell.length_a   1.000
_cell.length_b   1.000
_cell.length_c   1.000
_cell.angle_alpha   90.00
_cell.angle_beta   90.00
_cell.angle_gamma   90.00
#
_symmetry.space_group_name_H-M   'P 1'
#
loop_
_entity.id
_entity.type
_entity.pdbx_description
1 polymer ?
#
loop_
_entity_poly.entity_id
_entity_poly.type
_entity_poly.pdbx_seq_one_letter_code
_entity_poly.pdbx_strand_id
1 'polypeptide(L)'
;METQSIHQGSSTAPGGDSTPLAIDSFHPIFSEFGPHYLIAQRLDGDDVYLLHGEIPPDVVKNVSSYLRGVHEYTFKESNERGPVQNIHPGAYLRLVHLLSQASPGPLFPSLRSLRLHGPASLDHLGLFLTPSLQTLEVVHIPEQDHVIVSNFLETLTEFGNESNLGEVTLGPGTICVDWCRACPKFDKLHTLKIVYESDTALEYNLLTILGDLPLLNSFELDATLAKLYRDRTSIPVNERIIAPLPRRAWRNGVPPSLSSHTMVPTNRYSRLKQLSIEGSVELTRDLLSLIGSRELQKLTLHLISFPNSLQHDASQYLGLIDQCLTKWTNSLEDISLQFNQRMYSRPNSTPTAPANETARVIIYPNIPATLAQNLVSPVNLTRLSISGLSLGYAALRMLLVTRQTTLKYLDLPVNNDTPCLQLLNLREIALAFPNLLSLACGIEFSTGLPRTEDFPPHCSALSHGLNRLLLDPVDSNLPSTVQHADVARYVNSLFPNLTLISPFSPWKKISKSLKLLQTVRLDDLYRAPII
;
A
#
# COMPACT_ATOMS: atom_id res chain seq x y z
N MET A 1 16.28 -15.13 -49.26
CA MET A 1 17.46 -15.72 -48.59
C MET A 1 18.02 -14.64 -47.68
N GLU A 2 17.46 -14.53 -46.48
CA GLU A 2 17.98 -13.68 -45.41
C GLU A 2 18.24 -14.59 -44.22
N THR A 3 19.52 -14.82 -43.93
CA THR A 3 20.00 -15.60 -42.80
C THR A 3 19.90 -14.74 -41.54
N GLN A 4 18.93 -15.06 -40.67
CA GLN A 4 18.90 -14.51 -39.32
C GLN A 4 20.03 -15.14 -38.49
N SER A 5 20.86 -14.25 -37.93
CA SER A 5 21.99 -14.55 -37.07
C SER A 5 21.50 -15.08 -35.72
N ILE A 6 21.70 -16.38 -35.47
CA ILE A 6 21.49 -17.01 -34.17
C ILE A 6 22.62 -16.58 -33.24
N HIS A 7 22.31 -15.81 -32.19
CA HIS A 7 23.21 -15.58 -31.08
C HIS A 7 23.41 -16.89 -30.30
N GLN A 8 24.51 -17.59 -30.57
CA GLN A 8 25.00 -18.67 -29.71
C GLN A 8 25.73 -18.04 -28.52
N GLY A 9 25.00 -17.87 -27.41
CA GLY A 9 25.60 -17.61 -26.10
C GLY A 9 26.20 -18.90 -25.54
N SER A 10 27.52 -19.03 -25.63
CA SER A 10 28.28 -20.10 -24.99
C SER A 10 28.30 -19.88 -23.47
N SER A 11 27.66 -20.79 -22.74
CA SER A 11 27.63 -20.85 -21.28
C SER A 11 28.97 -21.41 -20.75
N THR A 12 29.89 -20.52 -20.37
CA THR A 12 31.03 -20.86 -19.52
C THR A 12 30.66 -20.55 -18.08
N ALA A 13 30.58 -21.57 -17.22
CA ALA A 13 30.25 -21.43 -15.81
C ALA A 13 31.33 -20.67 -15.03
N PRO A 14 31.00 -19.53 -14.38
CA PRO A 14 31.84 -18.95 -13.33
C PRO A 14 31.12 -19.06 -11.97
N GLY A 15 31.87 -19.34 -10.91
CA GLY A 15 31.39 -19.21 -9.51
C GLY A 15 31.21 -17.74 -9.08
N GLY A 16 30.64 -16.90 -9.96
CA GLY A 16 30.27 -15.53 -9.68
C GLY A 16 28.83 -15.46 -9.19
N ASP A 17 28.51 -14.43 -8.41
CA ASP A 17 27.17 -14.09 -7.95
C ASP A 17 26.17 -14.12 -9.12
N SER A 18 25.55 -15.27 -9.35
CA SER A 18 24.58 -15.45 -10.42
C SER A 18 23.33 -14.69 -10.01
N THR A 19 23.05 -13.59 -10.71
CA THR A 19 21.83 -12.82 -10.51
C THR A 19 20.62 -13.76 -10.54
N PRO A 20 19.69 -13.66 -9.57
CA PRO A 20 18.51 -14.52 -9.52
C PRO A 20 17.74 -14.43 -10.84
N LEU A 21 17.42 -15.58 -11.43
CA LEU A 21 16.72 -15.64 -12.70
C LEU A 21 15.21 -15.47 -12.47
N ALA A 22 14.60 -14.51 -13.16
CA ALA A 22 13.17 -14.29 -13.20
C ALA A 22 12.62 -14.71 -14.56
N ILE A 23 11.53 -15.48 -14.57
CA ILE A 23 10.82 -15.87 -15.79
C ILE A 23 9.31 -15.62 -15.64
N ASP A 24 8.62 -15.44 -16.75
CA ASP A 24 7.18 -15.14 -16.80
C ASP A 24 6.38 -16.15 -17.64
N SER A 25 7.06 -17.15 -18.18
CA SER A 25 6.49 -18.22 -18.97
C SER A 25 7.34 -19.48 -18.85
N PHE A 26 6.79 -20.61 -19.26
CA PHE A 26 7.56 -21.85 -19.33
C PHE A 26 8.45 -21.94 -20.57
N HIS A 27 8.27 -21.09 -21.58
CA HIS A 27 9.01 -21.20 -22.84
C HIS A 27 10.55 -21.20 -22.65
N PRO A 28 11.15 -20.34 -21.81
CA PRO A 28 12.58 -20.41 -21.53
C PRO A 28 13.03 -21.79 -21.05
N ILE A 29 12.25 -22.45 -20.19
CA ILE A 29 12.55 -23.80 -19.68
C ILE A 29 12.51 -24.82 -20.82
N PHE A 30 11.51 -24.72 -21.70
CA PHE A 30 11.38 -25.62 -22.84
C PHE A 30 12.45 -25.37 -23.91
N SER A 31 12.94 -24.14 -24.05
CA SER A 31 14.01 -23.79 -24.98
C SER A 31 15.36 -24.41 -24.60
N GLU A 32 15.60 -24.67 -23.31
CA GLU A 32 16.81 -25.36 -22.80
C GLU A 32 16.90 -26.82 -23.27
N PHE A 33 15.80 -27.45 -23.69
CA PHE A 33 15.87 -28.76 -24.33
C PHE A 33 16.49 -28.67 -25.73
N GLY A 34 16.33 -27.54 -26.42
CA GLY A 34 16.72 -27.34 -27.80
C GLY A 34 15.62 -27.71 -28.82
N PRO A 35 15.74 -27.23 -30.07
CA PRO A 35 14.68 -27.31 -31.07
C PRO A 35 14.36 -28.74 -31.55
N HIS A 36 15.25 -29.71 -31.32
CA HIS A 36 15.06 -31.10 -31.73
C HIS A 36 14.03 -31.86 -30.88
N TYR A 37 13.80 -31.42 -29.64
CA TYR A 37 12.87 -32.09 -28.71
C TYR A 37 11.56 -31.32 -28.53
N LEU A 38 11.49 -30.08 -29.03
CA LEU A 38 10.31 -29.24 -28.98
C LEU A 38 9.63 -29.23 -30.35
N ILE A 39 8.54 -29.97 -30.49
CA ILE A 39 7.75 -29.99 -31.73
C ILE A 39 6.57 -29.04 -31.57
N ALA A 40 6.47 -28.06 -32.45
CA ALA A 40 5.24 -27.28 -32.63
C ALA A 40 4.23 -28.12 -33.42
N GLN A 41 3.10 -28.45 -32.81
CA GLN A 41 1.99 -29.12 -33.46
C GLN A 41 0.81 -28.15 -33.53
N ARG A 42 0.23 -27.99 -34.72
CA ARG A 42 -0.94 -27.14 -34.90
C ARG A 42 -2.20 -27.86 -34.42
N LEU A 43 -2.82 -27.37 -33.34
CA LEU A 43 -4.07 -27.88 -32.77
C LEU A 43 -5.09 -26.75 -32.79
N ASP A 44 -6.25 -26.98 -33.40
CA ASP A 44 -7.36 -26.02 -33.50
C ASP A 44 -6.99 -24.63 -34.05
N GLY A 45 -5.92 -24.57 -34.86
CA GLY A 45 -5.45 -23.35 -35.50
C GLY A 45 -4.23 -22.71 -34.85
N ASP A 46 -3.94 -23.08 -33.60
CA ASP A 46 -2.84 -22.55 -32.79
C ASP A 46 -1.63 -23.50 -32.76
N ASP A 47 -0.43 -22.95 -32.67
CA ASP A 47 0.79 -23.73 -32.51
C ASP A 47 0.96 -24.12 -31.04
N VAL A 48 0.90 -25.43 -30.78
CA VAL A 48 1.07 -26.01 -29.45
C VAL A 48 2.40 -26.75 -29.37
N TYR A 49 3.23 -26.42 -28.39
CA TYR A 49 4.55 -27.03 -28.20
C TYR A 49 4.46 -28.31 -27.35
N LEU A 50 5.06 -29.38 -27.86
CA LEU A 50 5.14 -30.70 -27.23
C LEU A 50 6.59 -31.11 -27.04
N LEU A 51 6.92 -31.70 -25.90
CA LEU A 51 8.18 -32.42 -25.70
C LEU A 51 8.09 -33.80 -26.35
N HIS A 52 8.94 -34.07 -27.34
CA HIS A 52 8.98 -35.31 -28.11
C HIS A 52 10.38 -35.97 -28.11
N GLY A 53 10.43 -37.25 -28.47
CA GLY A 53 11.68 -38.01 -28.62
C GLY A 53 12.32 -38.47 -27.31
N GLU A 54 13.40 -39.23 -27.38
CA GLU A 54 14.21 -39.59 -26.20
C GLU A 54 15.12 -38.42 -25.83
N ILE A 55 14.98 -37.87 -24.63
CA ILE A 55 15.76 -36.71 -24.18
C ILE A 55 17.01 -37.21 -23.43
N PRO A 56 18.23 -36.86 -23.88
CA PRO A 56 19.46 -37.31 -23.24
C PRO A 56 19.56 -36.82 -21.78
N PRO A 57 20.17 -37.63 -20.87
CA PRO A 57 20.34 -37.25 -19.46
C PRO A 57 21.08 -35.92 -19.25
N ASP A 58 22.05 -35.59 -20.10
CA ASP A 58 22.79 -34.32 -20.01
C ASP A 58 21.90 -33.11 -20.27
N VAL A 59 20.93 -33.22 -21.18
CA VAL A 59 19.94 -32.17 -21.45
C VAL A 59 19.02 -32.00 -20.23
N VAL A 60 18.54 -33.11 -19.64
CA VAL A 60 17.73 -33.08 -18.41
C VAL A 60 18.51 -32.42 -17.26
N LYS A 61 19.81 -32.71 -17.13
CA LYS A 61 20.69 -32.10 -16.13
C LYS A 61 20.85 -30.59 -16.35
N ASN A 62 20.98 -30.14 -17.60
CA ASN A 62 21.06 -28.72 -17.94
C ASN A 62 19.75 -28.00 -17.57
N VAL A 63 18.61 -28.55 -17.96
CA VAL A 63 17.28 -28.03 -17.59
C VAL A 63 17.10 -27.99 -16.08
N SER A 64 17.52 -29.04 -15.35
CA SER A 64 17.48 -29.07 -13.89
C SER A 64 18.36 -27.97 -13.27
N SER A 65 19.55 -27.73 -13.84
CA SER A 65 20.43 -26.64 -13.42
C SER A 65 19.80 -25.27 -13.68
N TYR A 66 19.15 -25.10 -14.83
CA TYR A 66 18.41 -23.89 -15.19
C TYR A 66 17.28 -23.62 -14.18
N LEU A 67 16.46 -24.62 -13.87
CA LEU A 67 15.34 -24.51 -12.93
C LEU A 67 15.78 -24.19 -11.50
N ARG A 68 16.96 -24.67 -11.07
CA ARG A 68 17.58 -24.25 -9.80
C ARG A 68 18.00 -22.77 -9.81
N GLY A 69 18.25 -22.21 -10.99
CA GLY A 69 18.53 -20.78 -11.16
C GLY A 69 17.29 -19.90 -11.07
N VAL A 70 16.09 -20.45 -11.28
CA VAL A 70 14.81 -19.70 -11.26
C VAL A 70 14.41 -19.39 -9.81
N HIS A 71 14.39 -18.10 -9.49
CA HIS A 71 14.02 -17.58 -8.18
C HIS A 71 12.67 -16.87 -8.18
N GLU A 72 12.25 -16.32 -9.32
CA GLU A 72 11.00 -15.59 -9.45
C GLU A 72 10.22 -16.10 -10.66
N TYR A 73 8.93 -16.34 -10.46
CA TYR A 73 8.00 -16.71 -11.52
C TYR A 73 6.77 -15.81 -11.49
N THR A 74 6.45 -15.17 -12.63
CA THR A 74 5.20 -14.41 -12.77
C THR A 74 4.30 -15.09 -13.79
N PHE A 75 3.15 -15.58 -13.33
CA PHE A 75 2.09 -16.08 -14.18
C PHE A 75 1.37 -14.89 -14.83
N LYS A 76 1.73 -14.53 -16.06
CA LYS A 76 1.01 -13.53 -16.85
C LYS A 76 0.33 -14.19 -18.03
N GLU A 77 -0.94 -13.88 -18.23
CA GLU A 77 -1.55 -14.11 -19.53
C GLU A 77 -0.85 -13.19 -20.55
N SER A 78 -0.45 -13.76 -21.67
CA SER A 78 0.12 -13.03 -22.81
C SER A 78 -0.98 -12.18 -23.47
N ASN A 79 -1.39 -11.09 -22.81
CA ASN A 79 -2.28 -10.08 -23.37
C ASN A 79 -1.55 -9.19 -24.39
N GLU A 80 -0.23 -9.29 -24.46
CA GLU A 80 0.54 -8.67 -25.52
C GLU A 80 0.32 -9.47 -26.82
N ARG A 81 0.07 -8.74 -27.92
CA ARG A 81 -0.33 -9.25 -29.26
C ARG A 81 0.71 -10.16 -29.95
N GLY A 82 1.59 -10.81 -29.20
CA GLY A 82 2.45 -11.88 -29.68
C GLY A 82 1.67 -13.19 -29.82
N PRO A 83 2.17 -14.13 -30.65
CA PRO A 83 1.62 -15.48 -30.67
C PRO A 83 1.79 -16.09 -29.29
N VAL A 84 0.66 -16.33 -28.60
CA VAL A 84 0.66 -17.05 -27.32
C VAL A 84 1.26 -18.43 -27.58
N GLN A 85 2.44 -18.67 -27.02
CA GLN A 85 3.08 -19.97 -27.15
C GLN A 85 2.37 -20.95 -26.23
N ASN A 86 1.38 -21.64 -26.77
CA ASN A 86 0.62 -22.64 -26.05
C ASN A 86 1.51 -23.86 -25.83
N ILE A 87 1.78 -24.20 -24.57
CA ILE A 87 2.48 -25.43 -24.23
C ILE A 87 1.43 -26.48 -23.88
N HIS A 88 1.51 -27.64 -24.52
CA HIS A 88 0.54 -28.70 -24.28
C HIS A 88 0.60 -29.20 -22.83
N PRO A 89 -0.52 -29.49 -22.16
CA PRO A 89 -0.54 -30.03 -20.79
C PRO A 89 0.38 -31.25 -20.59
N GLY A 90 0.41 -32.15 -21.57
CA GLY A 90 1.28 -33.33 -21.58
C GLY A 90 2.79 -33.01 -21.57
N ALA A 91 3.20 -31.84 -22.06
CA ALA A 91 4.60 -31.41 -22.02
C ALA A 91 5.04 -31.09 -20.58
N TYR A 92 4.16 -30.49 -19.76
CA TYR A 92 4.45 -30.27 -18.33
C TYR A 92 4.54 -31.57 -17.55
N LEU A 93 3.62 -32.51 -17.76
CA LEU A 93 3.67 -33.83 -17.13
C LEU A 93 4.96 -34.57 -17.49
N ARG A 94 5.37 -34.48 -18.76
CA ARG A 94 6.61 -35.07 -19.23
C ARG A 94 7.84 -34.40 -18.61
N LEU A 95 7.85 -33.08 -18.50
CA LEU A 95 8.91 -32.32 -17.82
C LEU A 95 9.08 -32.79 -16.36
N VAL A 96 7.98 -32.85 -15.61
CA VAL A 96 7.97 -33.34 -14.22
C VAL A 96 8.49 -34.77 -14.13
N HIS A 97 8.03 -35.65 -15.02
CA HIS A 97 8.47 -37.05 -15.03
C HIS A 97 9.99 -37.17 -15.24
N LEU A 98 10.53 -36.50 -16.26
CA LEU A 98 11.96 -36.51 -16.57
C LEU A 98 12.80 -35.97 -15.41
N LEU A 99 12.38 -34.86 -14.80
CA LEU A 99 13.12 -34.24 -13.71
C LEU A 99 13.03 -35.04 -12.41
N SER A 100 11.90 -35.70 -12.15
CA SER A 100 11.73 -36.56 -10.96
C SER A 100 12.71 -37.75 -10.94
N GLN A 101 13.12 -38.23 -12.13
CA GLN A 101 14.11 -39.29 -12.27
C GLN A 101 15.54 -38.78 -12.02
N ALA A 102 15.83 -37.53 -12.41
CA ALA A 102 17.17 -36.95 -12.30
C ALA A 102 17.45 -36.31 -10.93
N SER A 103 16.45 -35.66 -10.34
CA SER A 103 16.56 -34.91 -9.08
C SER A 103 15.22 -34.95 -8.35
N PRO A 104 14.99 -35.92 -7.43
CA PRO A 104 13.73 -35.98 -6.69
C PRO A 104 13.53 -34.70 -5.88
N GLY A 105 12.33 -34.13 -5.94
CA GLY A 105 11.99 -32.88 -5.27
C GLY A 105 11.02 -32.00 -6.05
N PRO A 106 10.81 -30.75 -5.61
CA PRO A 106 9.97 -29.78 -6.33
C PRO A 106 10.60 -29.42 -7.68
N LEU A 107 9.74 -29.08 -8.66
CA LEU A 107 10.19 -28.67 -10.00
C LEU A 107 11.08 -27.42 -9.94
N PHE A 108 10.70 -26.48 -9.07
CA PHE A 108 11.44 -25.25 -8.80
C PHE A 108 11.97 -25.24 -7.36
N PRO A 109 13.15 -25.84 -7.10
CA PRO A 109 13.69 -25.97 -5.75
C PRO A 109 14.22 -24.67 -5.13
N SER A 110 14.37 -23.60 -5.93
CA SER A 110 14.91 -22.31 -5.50
C SER A 110 13.97 -21.13 -5.72
N LEU A 111 12.71 -21.42 -6.07
CA LEU A 111 11.69 -20.39 -6.31
C LEU A 111 11.30 -19.72 -4.99
N ARG A 112 11.61 -18.43 -4.89
CA ARG A 112 11.32 -17.58 -3.72
C ARG A 112 10.11 -16.69 -3.93
N SER A 113 9.80 -16.31 -5.17
CA SER A 113 8.67 -15.44 -5.49
C SER A 113 7.76 -16.04 -6.54
N LEU A 114 6.47 -16.14 -6.23
CA LEU A 114 5.43 -16.54 -7.17
C LEU A 114 4.37 -15.45 -7.23
N ARG A 115 4.11 -14.96 -8.44
CA ARG A 115 3.06 -13.97 -8.71
C ARG A 115 2.03 -14.57 -9.66
N LEU A 116 0.77 -14.60 -9.27
CA LEU A 116 -0.35 -15.10 -10.06
C LEU A 116 -1.15 -13.90 -10.55
N HIS A 117 -1.21 -13.69 -11.86
CA HIS A 117 -1.86 -12.52 -12.45
C HIS A 117 -2.85 -12.93 -13.57
N GLY A 118 -4.12 -12.58 -13.37
CA GLY A 118 -5.15 -12.66 -14.42
C GLY A 118 -5.79 -14.04 -14.65
N PRO A 119 -6.56 -14.20 -15.74
CA PRO A 119 -7.33 -15.42 -16.05
C PRO A 119 -6.53 -16.49 -16.79
N ALA A 120 -5.21 -16.47 -16.70
CA ALA A 120 -4.39 -17.52 -17.29
C ALA A 120 -4.70 -18.88 -16.62
N SER A 121 -4.62 -19.98 -17.38
CA SER A 121 -4.95 -21.33 -16.89
C SER A 121 -4.10 -21.70 -15.67
N LEU A 122 -4.72 -21.75 -14.49
CA LEU A 122 -4.07 -22.12 -13.24
C LEU A 122 -3.95 -23.65 -13.05
N ASP A 123 -4.28 -24.44 -14.06
CA ASP A 123 -4.29 -25.91 -14.01
C ASP A 123 -2.93 -26.52 -13.62
N HIS A 124 -1.85 -25.76 -13.84
CA HIS A 124 -0.48 -26.16 -13.57
C HIS A 124 0.11 -25.52 -12.31
N LEU A 125 -0.70 -24.87 -11.48
CA LEU A 125 -0.25 -24.17 -10.28
C LEU A 125 0.45 -25.12 -9.29
N GLY A 126 0.08 -26.40 -9.27
CA GLY A 126 0.74 -27.44 -8.47
C GLY A 126 2.22 -27.67 -8.80
N LEU A 127 2.70 -27.23 -9.98
CA LEU A 127 4.11 -27.32 -10.36
C LEU A 127 5.01 -26.38 -9.54
N PHE A 128 4.44 -25.34 -8.94
CA PHE A 128 5.15 -24.33 -8.16
C PHE A 128 5.15 -24.61 -6.65
N LEU A 129 4.66 -25.78 -6.23
CA LEU A 129 4.74 -26.22 -4.85
C LEU A 129 6.20 -26.44 -4.45
N THR A 130 6.72 -25.59 -3.56
CA THR A 130 8.11 -25.62 -3.13
C THR A 130 8.25 -25.02 -1.72
N PRO A 131 9.03 -25.65 -0.82
CA PRO A 131 9.26 -25.11 0.53
C PRO A 131 10.13 -23.84 0.51
N SER A 132 10.80 -23.56 -0.61
CA SER A 132 11.64 -22.36 -0.77
C SER A 132 10.84 -21.07 -1.03
N LEU A 133 9.52 -21.17 -1.24
CA LEU A 133 8.67 -20.03 -1.52
C LEU A 133 8.61 -19.08 -0.33
N GLN A 134 8.93 -17.80 -0.56
CA GLN A 134 8.99 -16.75 0.45
C GLN A 134 7.90 -15.69 0.25
N THR A 135 7.56 -15.39 -1.01
CA THR A 135 6.58 -14.37 -1.37
C THR A 135 5.55 -14.96 -2.34
N LEU A 136 4.27 -14.69 -2.06
CA LEU A 136 3.15 -15.07 -2.91
C LEU A 136 2.26 -13.86 -3.16
N GLU A 137 2.02 -13.54 -4.43
CA GLU A 137 1.13 -12.47 -4.86
C GLU A 137 0.02 -13.07 -5.73
N VAL A 138 -1.25 -12.82 -5.40
CA VAL A 138 -2.43 -13.33 -6.12
C VAL A 138 -3.30 -12.17 -6.53
N VAL A 139 -3.35 -11.86 -7.83
CA VAL A 139 -3.93 -10.61 -8.35
C VAL A 139 -4.86 -10.91 -9.52
N HIS A 140 -6.05 -10.31 -9.50
CA HIS A 140 -7.07 -10.39 -10.56
C HIS A 140 -7.44 -11.81 -11.01
N ILE A 141 -7.50 -12.77 -10.07
CA ILE A 141 -7.92 -14.15 -10.38
C ILE A 141 -9.46 -14.20 -10.51
N PRO A 142 -10.01 -14.70 -11.62
CA PRO A 142 -11.45 -14.78 -11.82
C PRO A 142 -12.08 -15.80 -10.86
N GLU A 143 -13.36 -15.61 -10.54
CA GLU A 143 -14.07 -16.42 -9.54
C GLU A 143 -14.08 -17.92 -9.86
N GLN A 144 -14.11 -18.29 -11.15
CA GLN A 144 -14.07 -19.71 -11.55
C GLN A 144 -12.80 -20.45 -11.09
N ASP A 145 -11.69 -19.73 -10.93
CA ASP A 145 -10.38 -20.31 -10.62
C ASP A 145 -10.05 -20.20 -9.12
N HIS A 146 -10.95 -19.64 -8.32
CA HIS A 146 -10.75 -19.48 -6.88
C HIS A 146 -10.51 -20.81 -6.16
N VAL A 147 -11.19 -21.87 -6.61
CA VAL A 147 -11.03 -23.22 -6.05
C VAL A 147 -9.61 -23.75 -6.30
N ILE A 148 -9.02 -23.47 -7.46
CA ILE A 148 -7.67 -23.92 -7.80
C ILE A 148 -6.65 -23.23 -6.88
N VAL A 149 -6.77 -21.92 -6.70
CA VAL A 149 -5.91 -21.15 -5.79
C VAL A 149 -6.09 -21.60 -4.34
N SER A 150 -7.33 -21.84 -3.90
CA SER A 150 -7.62 -22.36 -2.55
C SER A 150 -6.93 -23.71 -2.32
N ASN A 151 -7.06 -24.65 -3.25
CA ASN A 151 -6.40 -25.94 -3.16
C ASN A 151 -4.88 -25.79 -3.13
N PHE A 152 -4.31 -24.92 -3.95
CA PHE A 152 -2.88 -24.64 -3.94
C PHE A 152 -2.40 -24.08 -2.60
N LEU A 153 -3.12 -23.10 -2.03
CA LEU A 153 -2.81 -22.56 -0.71
C LEU A 153 -2.93 -23.63 0.38
N GLU A 154 -3.95 -24.48 0.32
CA GLU A 154 -4.09 -25.60 1.24
C GLU A 154 -2.92 -26.58 1.13
N THR A 155 -2.53 -26.99 -0.07
CA THR A 155 -1.36 -27.86 -0.28
C THR A 155 -0.05 -27.17 0.15
N LEU A 156 0.09 -25.86 -0.05
CA LEU A 156 1.24 -25.13 0.49
C LEU A 156 1.31 -25.18 2.02
N THR A 157 0.16 -25.22 2.70
CA THR A 157 0.12 -25.34 4.17
C THR A 157 0.44 -26.75 4.65
N GLU A 158 0.34 -27.77 3.79
CA GLU A 158 0.73 -29.14 4.13
C GLU A 158 2.26 -29.30 4.29
N PHE A 159 3.06 -28.42 3.68
CA PHE A 159 4.49 -28.33 3.99
C PHE A 159 4.76 -27.87 5.43
N GLY A 160 3.73 -27.38 6.14
CA GLY A 160 3.79 -26.99 7.54
C GLY A 160 4.97 -26.05 7.83
N ASN A 161 5.80 -26.43 8.80
CA ASN A 161 6.96 -25.67 9.27
C ASN A 161 8.06 -25.49 8.20
N GLU A 162 8.05 -26.31 7.13
CA GLU A 162 9.05 -26.23 6.06
C GLU A 162 8.78 -25.07 5.11
N SER A 163 7.53 -24.61 5.00
CA SER A 163 7.20 -23.44 4.20
C SER A 163 7.96 -22.21 4.71
N ASN A 164 8.60 -21.48 3.80
CA ASN A 164 9.31 -20.23 4.10
C ASN A 164 8.47 -19.00 3.77
N LEU A 165 7.16 -19.18 3.54
CA LEU A 165 6.27 -18.13 3.09
C LEU A 165 6.12 -17.05 4.16
N GLY A 166 6.77 -15.91 3.92
CA GLY A 166 6.85 -14.77 4.82
C GLY A 166 5.98 -13.59 4.39
N GLU A 167 5.68 -13.49 3.09
CA GLU A 167 4.88 -12.39 2.52
C GLU A 167 3.77 -12.91 1.61
N VAL A 168 2.54 -12.47 1.87
CA VAL A 168 1.37 -12.81 1.06
C VAL A 168 0.62 -11.54 0.68
N THR A 169 0.35 -11.37 -0.62
CA THR A 169 -0.51 -10.33 -1.16
C THR A 169 -1.70 -10.98 -1.86
N LEU A 170 -2.92 -10.64 -1.42
CA LEU A 170 -4.18 -11.08 -2.02
C LEU A 170 -4.91 -9.86 -2.59
N GLY A 171 -5.18 -9.88 -3.89
CA GLY A 171 -5.80 -8.78 -4.64
C GLY A 171 -4.78 -7.79 -5.23
N PRO A 172 -5.23 -6.80 -6.03
CA PRO A 172 -6.64 -6.42 -6.27
C PRO A 172 -7.47 -7.48 -7.01
N GLY A 173 -8.78 -7.53 -6.74
CA GLY A 173 -9.76 -8.41 -7.39
C GLY A 173 -10.84 -8.93 -6.43
N THR A 174 -11.64 -9.90 -6.89
CA THR A 174 -12.55 -10.65 -6.02
C THR A 174 -11.74 -11.62 -5.17
N ILE A 175 -11.70 -11.39 -3.86
CA ILE A 175 -10.95 -12.24 -2.93
C ILE A 175 -11.86 -13.33 -2.36
N CYS A 176 -11.44 -14.59 -2.49
CA CYS A 176 -12.10 -15.71 -1.81
C CYS A 176 -11.77 -15.70 -0.31
N VAL A 177 -12.80 -15.82 0.54
CA VAL A 177 -12.62 -15.86 2.01
C VAL A 177 -11.71 -17.03 2.44
N ASP A 178 -11.71 -18.12 1.69
CA ASP A 178 -10.90 -19.30 2.00
C ASP A 178 -9.40 -19.04 1.83
N TRP A 179 -9.00 -18.14 0.93
CA TRP A 179 -7.59 -17.72 0.80
C TRP A 179 -7.11 -17.04 2.09
N CYS A 180 -7.93 -16.14 2.63
CA CYS A 180 -7.61 -15.47 3.88
C CYS A 180 -7.62 -16.44 5.07
N ARG A 181 -8.44 -17.51 5.04
CA ARG A 181 -8.43 -18.58 6.06
C ARG A 181 -7.23 -19.51 5.97
N ALA A 182 -6.56 -19.59 4.82
CA ALA A 182 -5.31 -20.32 4.69
C ALA A 182 -4.13 -19.56 5.32
N CYS A 183 -4.14 -18.22 5.28
CA CYS A 183 -3.03 -17.38 5.78
C CYS A 183 -2.57 -17.69 7.22
N PRO A 184 -3.47 -17.88 8.20
CA PRO A 184 -3.12 -18.27 9.58
C PRO A 184 -2.27 -19.53 9.72
N LYS A 185 -2.25 -20.41 8.71
CA LYS A 185 -1.50 -21.66 8.73
C LYS A 185 -0.02 -21.48 8.33
N PHE A 186 0.40 -20.28 7.91
CA PHE A 186 1.79 -19.98 7.57
C PHE A 186 2.51 -19.36 8.77
N ASP A 187 3.21 -20.19 9.54
CA ASP A 187 3.85 -19.78 10.80
C ASP A 187 4.93 -18.69 10.64
N LYS A 188 5.52 -18.59 9.43
CA LYS A 188 6.56 -17.60 9.09
C LYS A 188 6.01 -16.30 8.52
N LEU A 189 4.69 -16.18 8.33
CA LEU A 189 4.05 -15.03 7.72
C LEU A 189 4.25 -13.77 8.58
N HIS A 190 5.02 -12.82 8.05
CA HIS A 190 5.29 -11.54 8.70
C HIS A 190 4.70 -10.34 7.97
N THR A 191 4.36 -10.49 6.68
CA THR A 191 3.71 -9.45 5.87
C THR A 191 2.45 -10.02 5.23
N LEU A 192 1.31 -9.39 5.47
CA LEU A 192 0.05 -9.73 4.82
C LEU A 192 -0.60 -8.48 4.24
N LYS A 193 -0.89 -8.51 2.95
CA LYS A 193 -1.61 -7.47 2.22
C LYS A 193 -2.87 -8.03 1.59
N ILE A 194 -4.00 -7.36 1.80
CA ILE A 194 -5.31 -7.74 1.27
C ILE A 194 -5.94 -6.52 0.61
N VAL A 195 -6.28 -6.62 -0.68
CA VAL A 195 -6.80 -5.52 -1.51
C VAL A 195 -8.12 -5.92 -2.17
N TYR A 196 -9.22 -5.41 -1.66
CA TYR A 196 -10.58 -5.67 -2.15
C TYR A 196 -10.97 -4.68 -3.25
N GLU A 197 -11.27 -5.20 -4.45
CA GLU A 197 -11.71 -4.40 -5.60
C GLU A 197 -13.23 -4.52 -5.89
N SER A 198 -13.95 -5.29 -5.07
CA SER A 198 -15.37 -5.57 -5.25
C SER A 198 -16.14 -5.37 -3.95
N ASP A 199 -17.48 -5.33 -4.05
CA ASP A 199 -18.41 -5.30 -2.91
C ASP A 199 -18.49 -6.68 -2.21
N THR A 200 -17.33 -7.19 -1.81
CA THR A 200 -17.16 -8.48 -1.14
C THR A 200 -17.39 -8.34 0.35
N ALA A 201 -18.00 -9.38 0.93
CA ALA A 201 -18.19 -9.49 2.37
C ALA A 201 -16.87 -9.76 3.08
N LEU A 202 -16.46 -8.86 3.97
CA LEU A 202 -15.36 -9.06 4.91
C LEU A 202 -15.92 -9.54 6.25
N GLU A 203 -15.58 -10.78 6.66
CA GLU A 203 -16.01 -11.32 7.95
C GLU A 203 -15.18 -10.73 9.10
N TYR A 204 -15.80 -10.18 10.14
CA TYR A 204 -15.08 -9.71 11.34
C TYR A 204 -14.27 -10.83 12.03
N ASN A 205 -14.80 -12.05 12.01
CA ASN A 205 -14.11 -13.22 12.54
C ASN A 205 -12.80 -13.50 11.79
N LEU A 206 -12.72 -13.16 10.51
CA LEU A 206 -11.48 -13.31 9.75
C LEU A 206 -10.40 -12.35 10.27
N LEU A 207 -10.74 -11.07 10.49
CA LEU A 207 -9.81 -10.10 11.09
C LEU A 207 -9.34 -10.54 12.48
N THR A 208 -10.23 -11.20 13.23
CA THR A 208 -9.91 -11.79 14.52
C THR A 208 -8.86 -12.89 14.34
N ILE A 209 -9.10 -13.86 13.46
CA ILE A 209 -8.18 -14.97 13.18
C ILE A 209 -6.82 -14.49 12.65
N LEU A 210 -6.80 -13.53 11.71
CA LEU A 210 -5.56 -12.95 11.19
C LEU A 210 -4.73 -12.28 12.29
N GLY A 211 -5.39 -11.73 13.31
CA GLY A 211 -4.73 -11.16 14.47
C GLY A 211 -4.02 -12.16 15.38
N ASP A 212 -4.27 -13.46 15.24
CA ASP A 212 -3.55 -14.50 16.01
C ASP A 212 -2.23 -14.90 15.36
N LEU A 213 -1.89 -14.37 14.18
CA LEU A 213 -0.62 -14.66 13.51
C LEU A 213 0.57 -14.21 14.37
N PRO A 214 1.44 -15.14 14.81
CA PRO A 214 2.43 -14.86 15.85
C PRO A 214 3.59 -13.99 15.38
N LEU A 215 3.90 -13.97 14.08
CA LEU A 215 5.02 -13.23 13.48
C LEU A 215 4.58 -12.05 12.61
N LEU A 216 3.27 -11.75 12.55
CA LEU A 216 2.74 -10.70 11.69
C LEU A 216 3.24 -9.31 12.15
N ASN A 217 4.14 -8.74 11.37
CA ASN A 217 4.77 -7.44 11.63
C ASN A 217 4.17 -6.33 10.76
N SER A 218 3.70 -6.65 9.55
CA SER A 218 3.09 -5.69 8.64
C SER A 218 1.74 -6.20 8.13
N PHE A 219 0.69 -5.40 8.32
CA PHE A 219 -0.65 -5.70 7.83
C PHE A 219 -1.19 -4.52 7.03
N GLU A 220 -1.55 -4.78 5.78
CA GLU A 220 -2.18 -3.83 4.88
C GLU A 220 -3.55 -4.37 4.43
N LEU A 221 -4.59 -3.59 4.66
CA LEU A 221 -5.95 -3.92 4.30
C LEU A 221 -6.57 -2.76 3.52
N ASP A 222 -6.65 -2.91 2.21
CA ASP A 222 -7.49 -2.06 1.37
C ASP A 222 -8.85 -2.75 1.21
N ALA A 223 -9.81 -2.28 2.00
CA ALA A 223 -11.20 -2.70 2.08
C ALA A 223 -12.14 -1.57 1.64
N THR A 224 -11.67 -0.73 0.72
CA THR A 224 -12.37 0.44 0.19
C THR A 224 -13.78 0.14 -0.31
N LEU A 225 -13.95 -1.02 -0.95
CA LEU A 225 -15.21 -1.48 -1.52
C LEU A 225 -15.91 -2.55 -0.67
N ALA A 226 -15.25 -3.08 0.36
CA ALA A 226 -15.76 -4.20 1.13
C ALA A 226 -16.78 -3.78 2.20
N LYS A 227 -17.73 -4.67 2.47
CA LYS A 227 -18.68 -4.53 3.58
C LYS A 227 -18.27 -5.41 4.75
N LEU A 228 -18.16 -4.83 5.94
CA LEU A 228 -17.87 -5.58 7.16
C LEU A 228 -19.13 -6.27 7.70
N TYR A 229 -19.07 -7.59 7.85
CA TYR A 229 -20.12 -8.40 8.47
C TYR A 229 -19.65 -8.97 9.81
N ARG A 230 -20.39 -8.67 10.89
CA ARG A 230 -20.07 -9.15 12.24
C ARG A 230 -20.60 -10.54 12.54
N ASP A 231 -21.71 -10.92 11.92
CA ASP A 231 -22.31 -12.24 12.05
C ASP A 231 -22.58 -12.82 10.67
N ARG A 232 -22.24 -14.09 10.45
CA ARG A 232 -22.61 -14.81 9.22
C ARG A 232 -24.11 -14.81 8.98
N THR A 233 -24.92 -14.77 10.06
CA THR A 233 -26.38 -14.70 9.94
C THR A 233 -26.86 -13.40 9.28
N SER A 234 -26.05 -12.33 9.35
CA SER A 234 -26.38 -11.01 8.78
C SER A 234 -26.06 -10.88 7.28
N ILE A 235 -25.34 -11.86 6.69
CA ILE A 235 -25.10 -11.87 5.25
C ILE A 235 -26.44 -12.18 4.54
N PRO A 236 -26.94 -11.30 3.66
CA PRO A 236 -28.18 -11.51 2.93
C PRO A 236 -28.16 -12.86 2.20
N VAL A 237 -29.27 -13.61 2.23
CA VAL A 237 -29.36 -14.92 1.59
C VAL A 237 -29.00 -14.84 0.09
N ASN A 238 -29.33 -13.74 -0.57
CA ASN A 238 -29.00 -13.52 -1.99
C ASN A 238 -27.49 -13.36 -2.24
N GLU A 239 -26.73 -12.86 -1.26
CA GLU A 239 -25.26 -12.79 -1.31
C GLU A 239 -24.60 -14.13 -0.93
N ARG A 240 -25.31 -14.99 -0.17
CA ARG A 240 -24.83 -16.36 0.15
C ARG A 240 -24.87 -17.32 -1.03
N ILE A 241 -25.69 -17.05 -2.04
CA ILE A 241 -25.93 -17.97 -3.17
C ILE A 241 -24.78 -17.94 -4.19
N ILE A 242 -23.94 -16.89 -4.19
CA ILE A 242 -22.85 -16.71 -5.17
C ILE A 242 -21.58 -17.48 -4.74
N ALA A 243 -21.45 -17.90 -3.49
CA ALA A 243 -20.38 -18.80 -3.07
C ALA A 243 -20.87 -20.27 -3.10
N PRO A 244 -20.49 -21.09 -4.09
CA PRO A 244 -20.77 -22.52 -4.07
C PRO A 244 -19.94 -23.19 -2.97
N LEU A 245 -20.46 -23.22 -1.75
CA LEU A 245 -19.87 -24.01 -0.68
C LEU A 245 -19.96 -25.51 -1.02
N PRO A 246 -18.87 -26.30 -0.90
CA PRO A 246 -18.96 -27.74 -0.93
C PRO A 246 -19.83 -28.20 0.25
N ARG A 247 -21.07 -28.61 -0.02
CA ARG A 247 -22.08 -29.05 0.96
C ARG A 247 -21.69 -30.28 1.81
N ARG A 248 -20.44 -30.76 1.78
CA ARG A 248 -20.07 -32.05 2.36
C ARG A 248 -19.72 -32.06 3.86
N ALA A 249 -19.53 -30.92 4.52
CA ALA A 249 -19.07 -30.92 5.93
C ALA A 249 -20.11 -30.52 7.00
N TRP A 250 -21.34 -30.13 6.64
CA TRP A 250 -22.29 -29.50 7.60
C TRP A 250 -23.54 -30.35 7.92
N ARG A 251 -23.46 -31.67 7.82
CA ARG A 251 -24.48 -32.55 8.41
C ARG A 251 -23.98 -32.98 9.79
N ASN A 252 -24.69 -32.54 10.85
CA ASN A 252 -24.72 -33.11 12.22
C ASN A 252 -24.20 -32.22 13.37
N GLY A 253 -24.38 -30.90 13.33
CA GLY A 253 -24.24 -30.06 14.52
C GLY A 253 -25.17 -28.85 14.47
N VAL A 254 -26.16 -28.81 15.36
CA VAL A 254 -26.95 -27.60 15.62
C VAL A 254 -25.98 -26.54 16.16
N PRO A 255 -25.82 -25.36 15.54
CA PRO A 255 -24.96 -24.32 16.09
C PRO A 255 -25.55 -23.88 17.44
N PRO A 256 -24.77 -23.88 18.54
CA PRO A 256 -25.25 -23.40 19.81
C PRO A 256 -25.66 -21.93 19.68
N SER A 257 -26.81 -21.58 20.26
CA SER A 257 -27.31 -20.21 20.31
C SER A 257 -26.29 -19.30 20.99
N LEU A 258 -25.63 -18.45 20.21
CA LEU A 258 -24.69 -17.43 20.66
C LEU A 258 -25.44 -16.25 21.28
N SER A 259 -25.84 -16.37 22.54
CA SER A 259 -26.44 -15.28 23.34
C SER A 259 -25.57 -14.84 24.53
N SER A 260 -24.28 -15.19 24.53
CA SER A 260 -23.32 -14.67 25.52
C SER A 260 -22.30 -13.80 24.81
N HIS A 261 -22.22 -12.52 25.22
CA HIS A 261 -21.12 -11.62 24.92
C HIS A 261 -19.85 -12.16 25.59
N THR A 262 -19.24 -13.20 25.02
CA THR A 262 -17.86 -13.56 25.36
C THR A 262 -16.99 -12.36 25.01
N MET A 263 -16.34 -11.77 26.03
CA MET A 263 -15.42 -10.67 25.82
C MET A 263 -14.35 -11.15 24.84
N VAL A 264 -14.33 -10.56 23.64
CA VAL A 264 -13.33 -10.86 22.62
C VAL A 264 -11.97 -10.50 23.20
N PRO A 265 -10.97 -11.41 23.19
CA PRO A 265 -9.66 -11.12 23.75
C PRO A 265 -9.04 -9.92 23.05
N THR A 266 -8.69 -8.90 23.83
CA THR A 266 -8.31 -7.54 23.39
C THR A 266 -6.82 -7.38 23.05
N ASN A 267 -6.10 -8.48 22.80
CA ASN A 267 -4.64 -8.45 22.64
C ASN A 267 -4.16 -9.26 21.42
N ARG A 268 -4.78 -9.01 20.27
CA ARG A 268 -4.38 -9.61 18.98
C ARG A 268 -3.36 -8.73 18.29
N TYR A 269 -2.76 -9.19 17.20
CA TYR A 269 -1.74 -8.43 16.46
C TYR A 269 -0.57 -8.01 17.36
N SER A 270 -0.12 -8.88 18.28
CA SER A 270 0.79 -8.50 19.36
C SER A 270 2.18 -8.04 18.91
N ARG A 271 2.60 -8.43 17.70
CA ARG A 271 3.91 -8.07 17.09
C ARG A 271 3.81 -7.05 15.96
N LEU A 272 2.62 -6.49 15.72
CA LEU A 272 2.39 -5.63 14.57
C LEU A 272 3.19 -4.32 14.70
N LYS A 273 4.05 -4.04 13.71
CA LYS A 273 4.86 -2.82 13.61
C LYS A 273 4.32 -1.84 12.59
N GLN A 274 3.69 -2.33 11.53
CA GLN A 274 3.08 -1.51 10.50
C GLN A 274 1.63 -1.93 10.28
N LEU A 275 0.76 -0.92 10.27
CA LEU A 275 -0.64 -1.06 9.92
C LEU A 275 -1.02 -0.05 8.85
N SER A 276 -1.62 -0.52 7.76
CA SER A 276 -2.23 0.31 6.74
C SER A 276 -3.66 -0.15 6.49
N ILE A 277 -4.64 0.73 6.66
CA ILE A 277 -6.06 0.42 6.45
C ILE A 277 -6.62 1.46 5.49
N GLU A 278 -7.23 1.02 4.40
CA GLU A 278 -8.12 1.81 3.58
C GLU A 278 -9.53 1.23 3.65
N GLY A 279 -10.52 1.96 4.15
CA GLY A 279 -11.85 1.37 4.33
C GLY A 279 -12.82 2.21 5.16
N SER A 280 -13.93 1.58 5.57
CA SER A 280 -14.97 2.27 6.34
C SER A 280 -14.53 2.61 7.77
N VAL A 281 -15.25 3.55 8.41
CA VAL A 281 -15.03 3.94 9.80
C VAL A 281 -15.25 2.76 10.75
N GLU A 282 -16.29 1.96 10.53
CA GLU A 282 -16.63 0.81 11.37
C GLU A 282 -15.55 -0.26 11.30
N LEU A 283 -15.04 -0.55 10.09
CA LEU A 283 -13.94 -1.47 9.90
C LEU A 283 -12.69 -1.01 10.62
N THR A 284 -12.33 0.26 10.43
CA THR A 284 -11.13 0.82 11.05
C THR A 284 -11.24 0.79 12.57
N ARG A 285 -12.40 1.15 13.15
CA ARG A 285 -12.67 1.01 14.59
C ARG A 285 -12.46 -0.41 15.06
N ASP A 286 -13.16 -1.34 14.42
CA ASP A 286 -13.21 -2.73 14.83
C ASP A 286 -11.79 -3.34 14.77
N LEU A 287 -11.02 -3.04 13.72
CA LEU A 287 -9.63 -3.49 13.60
C LEU A 287 -8.69 -2.80 14.62
N LEU A 288 -8.80 -1.48 14.82
CA LEU A 288 -7.99 -0.77 15.82
C LEU A 288 -8.25 -1.29 17.25
N SER A 289 -9.46 -1.76 17.54
CA SER A 289 -9.81 -2.34 18.83
C SER A 289 -9.16 -3.71 19.08
N LEU A 290 -8.81 -4.44 18.02
CA LEU A 290 -8.14 -5.75 18.09
C LEU A 290 -6.63 -5.63 18.32
N ILE A 291 -6.03 -4.48 18.02
CA ILE A 291 -4.58 -4.30 18.11
C ILE A 291 -4.13 -4.20 19.57
N GLY A 292 -3.38 -5.20 19.97
CA GLY A 292 -2.65 -5.31 21.22
C GLY A 292 -1.16 -4.98 21.12
N SER A 293 -0.62 -4.76 19.91
CA SER A 293 0.79 -4.38 19.73
C SER A 293 1.12 -3.13 20.52
N ARG A 294 2.30 -3.14 21.16
CA ARG A 294 2.95 -1.94 21.72
C ARG A 294 4.08 -1.43 20.84
N GLU A 295 4.45 -2.19 19.81
CA GLU A 295 5.57 -1.93 18.91
C GLU A 295 5.14 -1.29 17.58
N LEU A 296 3.92 -0.74 17.52
CA LEU A 296 3.41 -0.12 16.30
C LEU A 296 4.23 1.14 15.97
N GLN A 297 5.01 1.06 14.89
CA GLN A 297 5.88 2.13 14.38
C GLN A 297 5.20 2.96 13.30
N LYS A 298 4.42 2.32 12.41
CA LYS A 298 3.76 2.97 11.29
C LYS A 298 2.26 2.73 11.30
N LEU A 299 1.50 3.82 11.24
CA LEU A 299 0.04 3.81 11.18
C LEU A 299 -0.42 4.62 9.97
N THR A 300 -1.10 3.96 9.04
CA THR A 300 -1.72 4.60 7.86
C THR A 300 -3.20 4.28 7.86
N LEU A 301 -4.05 5.31 7.96
CA LEU A 301 -5.50 5.18 7.99
C LEU A 301 -6.11 6.04 6.89
N HIS A 302 -6.65 5.41 5.87
CA HIS A 302 -7.36 6.03 4.76
C HIS A 302 -8.84 5.71 4.90
N LEU A 303 -9.59 6.63 5.47
CA LEU A 303 -11.01 6.45 5.65
C LEU A 303 -11.81 6.79 4.42
N ILE A 304 -12.84 5.99 4.22
CA ILE A 304 -13.89 6.25 3.24
C ILE A 304 -15.20 6.39 3.98
N SER A 305 -15.84 7.54 3.82
CA SER A 305 -17.16 7.81 4.39
C SER A 305 -18.21 8.01 3.31
N PHE A 306 -19.43 7.56 3.61
CA PHE A 306 -20.59 7.66 2.73
C PHE A 306 -21.42 8.89 3.12
N PRO A 307 -22.00 9.63 2.15
CA PRO A 307 -22.62 10.94 2.38
C PRO A 307 -23.68 11.00 3.47
N ASN A 308 -24.40 9.90 3.70
CA ASN A 308 -25.58 9.88 4.57
C ASN A 308 -25.25 9.78 6.07
N SER A 309 -23.99 9.51 6.44
CA SER A 309 -23.59 9.29 7.84
C SER A 309 -22.39 10.14 8.30
N LEU A 310 -21.92 11.05 7.45
CA LEU A 310 -20.64 11.76 7.55
C LEU A 310 -20.30 12.37 8.91
N GLN A 311 -21.21 13.17 9.52
CA GLN A 311 -20.83 13.97 10.69
C GLN A 311 -20.71 13.14 11.97
N HIS A 312 -21.69 12.26 12.22
CA HIS A 312 -21.70 11.45 13.43
C HIS A 312 -20.55 10.43 13.41
N ASP A 313 -20.35 9.75 12.28
CA ASP A 313 -19.30 8.73 12.14
C ASP A 313 -17.90 9.32 12.26
N ALA A 314 -17.67 10.51 11.69
CA ALA A 314 -16.37 11.15 11.77
C ALA A 314 -16.02 11.57 13.21
N SER A 315 -16.96 12.09 13.99
CA SER A 315 -16.69 12.45 15.39
C SER A 315 -16.33 11.23 16.26
N GLN A 316 -17.07 10.12 16.09
CA GLN A 316 -16.78 8.88 16.79
C GLN A 316 -15.42 8.31 16.37
N TYR A 317 -15.12 8.36 15.07
CA TYR A 317 -13.85 7.93 14.53
C TYR A 317 -12.66 8.68 15.14
N LEU A 318 -12.73 10.02 15.13
CA LEU A 318 -11.64 10.85 15.66
C LEU A 318 -11.45 10.58 17.15
N GLY A 319 -12.54 10.36 17.91
CA GLY A 319 -12.45 9.92 19.31
C GLY A 319 -11.81 8.53 19.50
N LEU A 320 -12.00 7.61 18.56
CA LEU A 320 -11.38 6.28 18.59
C LEU A 320 -9.90 6.32 18.26
N ILE A 321 -9.49 7.08 17.23
CA ILE A 321 -8.07 7.31 16.99
C ILE A 321 -7.43 7.93 18.23
N ASP A 322 -8.09 8.94 18.82
CA ASP A 322 -7.59 9.64 20.00
C ASP A 322 -7.30 8.66 21.14
N GLN A 323 -8.26 7.76 21.43
CA GLN A 323 -8.09 6.69 22.41
C GLN A 323 -6.96 5.72 22.05
N CYS A 324 -6.84 5.31 20.78
CA CYS A 324 -5.84 4.34 20.37
C CYS A 324 -4.41 4.91 20.36
N LEU A 325 -4.21 6.17 19.95
CA LEU A 325 -2.90 6.80 19.91
C LEU A 325 -2.24 6.86 21.30
N THR A 326 -3.03 6.99 22.37
CA THR A 326 -2.49 6.94 23.74
C THR A 326 -1.77 5.64 24.08
N LYS A 327 -2.07 4.53 23.37
CA LYS A 327 -1.43 3.23 23.56
C LYS A 327 -0.03 3.15 22.93
N TRP A 328 0.25 3.97 21.93
CA TRP A 328 1.45 3.87 21.07
C TRP A 328 2.35 5.10 21.11
N THR A 329 2.22 5.93 22.15
CA THR A 329 2.99 7.16 22.34
C THR A 329 4.51 6.93 22.34
N ASN A 330 4.98 5.74 22.68
CA ASN A 330 6.43 5.46 22.76
C ASN A 330 6.99 4.78 21.50
N SER A 331 6.17 4.34 20.56
CA SER A 331 6.59 3.52 19.42
C SER A 331 6.31 4.12 18.05
N LEU A 332 5.29 4.97 17.90
CA LEU A 332 4.94 5.54 16.59
C LEU A 332 6.04 6.48 16.06
N GLU A 333 6.44 6.20 14.81
CA GLU A 333 7.42 6.96 14.03
C GLU A 333 6.77 7.63 12.81
N ASP A 334 5.71 7.05 12.26
CA ASP A 334 5.00 7.54 11.07
C ASP A 334 3.48 7.40 11.24
N ILE A 335 2.78 8.52 11.12
CA ILE A 335 1.32 8.59 11.16
C ILE A 335 0.83 9.26 9.87
N SER A 336 -0.04 8.55 9.13
CA SER A 336 -0.76 9.09 7.98
C SER A 336 -2.26 8.91 8.19
N LEU A 337 -2.99 10.03 8.25
CA LEU A 337 -4.45 10.07 8.33
C LEU A 337 -4.99 10.71 7.07
N GLN A 338 -5.83 9.98 6.34
CA GLN A 338 -6.51 10.47 5.16
C GLN A 338 -8.01 10.20 5.30
N PHE A 339 -8.83 11.19 4.96
CA PHE A 339 -10.29 11.04 4.92
C PHE A 339 -10.83 11.40 3.55
N ASN A 340 -11.28 10.39 2.82
CA ASN A 340 -11.80 10.51 1.47
C ASN A 340 -13.33 10.41 1.51
N GLN A 341 -14.02 11.46 1.06
CA GLN A 341 -15.45 11.36 0.78
C GLN A 341 -15.64 10.75 -0.61
N ARG A 342 -16.09 9.50 -0.68
CA ARG A 342 -16.46 8.90 -1.95
C ARG A 342 -17.86 9.34 -2.35
N MET A 343 -17.93 10.10 -3.43
CA MET A 343 -19.17 10.32 -4.15
C MET A 343 -19.43 9.09 -5.02
N TYR A 344 -20.14 8.08 -4.51
CA TYR A 344 -20.67 7.04 -5.38
C TYR A 344 -21.79 7.65 -6.23
N SER A 345 -21.47 7.99 -7.48
CA SER A 345 -22.45 7.99 -8.54
C SER A 345 -22.95 6.55 -8.64
N ARG A 346 -24.18 6.29 -8.19
CA ARG A 346 -24.80 4.96 -8.32
C ARG A 346 -24.71 4.55 -9.80
N PRO A 347 -23.99 3.46 -10.15
CA PRO A 347 -23.73 3.11 -11.54
C PRO A 347 -25.01 2.79 -12.35
N ASN A 348 -26.16 2.60 -11.68
CA ASN A 348 -27.42 2.22 -12.29
C ASN A 348 -28.54 3.28 -12.21
N SER A 349 -28.28 4.51 -11.75
CA SER A 349 -29.26 5.58 -11.96
C SER A 349 -29.09 6.10 -13.38
N THR A 350 -30.03 5.76 -14.26
CA THR A 350 -30.12 6.34 -15.61
C THR A 350 -29.97 7.86 -15.52
N PRO A 351 -29.15 8.49 -16.38
CA PRO A 351 -28.90 9.93 -16.34
C PRO A 351 -30.15 10.69 -16.81
N THR A 352 -31.15 10.80 -15.93
CA THR A 352 -32.35 11.59 -16.17
C THR A 352 -32.04 13.06 -15.89
N ALA A 353 -31.76 13.78 -16.98
CA ALA A 353 -31.62 15.23 -17.11
C ALA A 353 -30.46 15.90 -16.35
N PRO A 354 -29.84 16.96 -16.92
CA PRO A 354 -28.84 17.79 -16.24
C PRO A 354 -29.54 18.64 -15.16
N ALA A 355 -29.82 18.03 -14.01
CA ALA A 355 -30.19 18.78 -12.83
C ALA A 355 -28.98 19.65 -12.44
N ASN A 356 -29.19 20.97 -12.35
CA ASN A 356 -28.19 21.94 -11.88
C ASN A 356 -27.34 21.33 -10.77
N GLU A 357 -26.08 21.00 -11.08
CA GLU A 357 -25.07 20.58 -10.12
C GLU A 357 -24.78 21.78 -9.21
N THR A 358 -25.64 21.97 -8.21
CA THR A 358 -25.29 22.78 -7.06
C THR A 358 -24.03 22.15 -6.49
N ALA A 359 -22.91 22.88 -6.58
CA ALA A 359 -21.63 22.48 -6.04
C ALA A 359 -21.86 21.99 -4.61
N ARG A 360 -21.81 20.67 -4.41
CA ARG A 360 -22.06 20.09 -3.10
C ARG A 360 -20.88 20.47 -2.22
N VAL A 361 -21.17 21.25 -1.18
CA VAL A 361 -20.19 21.64 -0.18
C VAL A 361 -19.68 20.38 0.51
N ILE A 362 -18.41 20.05 0.29
CA ILE A 362 -17.74 18.92 0.93
C ILE A 362 -17.37 19.34 2.34
N ILE A 363 -18.14 18.90 3.34
CA ILE A 363 -17.87 19.24 4.74
C ILE A 363 -16.81 18.29 5.29
N TYR A 364 -15.60 18.80 5.54
CA TYR A 364 -14.52 18.03 6.15
C TYR A 364 -14.62 18.01 7.68
N PRO A 365 -14.53 16.83 8.32
CA PRO A 365 -14.64 16.74 9.76
C PRO A 365 -13.43 17.37 10.47
N ASN A 366 -13.72 18.12 11.53
CA ASN A 366 -12.70 18.90 12.25
C ASN A 366 -11.99 18.05 13.29
N ILE A 367 -10.66 18.09 13.27
CA ILE A 367 -9.80 17.40 14.22
C ILE A 367 -10.00 18.01 15.62
N PRO A 368 -10.38 17.22 16.64
CA PRO A 368 -10.45 17.70 18.01
C PRO A 368 -9.07 18.14 18.53
N ALA A 369 -9.07 19.13 19.42
CA ALA A 369 -7.84 19.63 20.03
C ALA A 369 -7.07 18.54 20.82
N THR A 370 -7.78 17.60 21.44
CA THR A 370 -7.19 16.45 22.14
C THR A 370 -6.47 15.51 21.18
N LEU A 371 -7.11 15.17 20.06
CA LEU A 371 -6.52 14.34 19.02
C LEU A 371 -5.28 15.00 18.41
N ALA A 372 -5.36 16.30 18.10
CA ALA A 372 -4.22 17.06 17.63
C ALA A 372 -3.03 17.00 18.59
N GLN A 373 -3.26 17.14 19.90
CA GLN A 373 -2.21 16.96 20.90
C GLN A 373 -1.64 15.54 20.84
N ASN A 374 -2.50 14.51 20.82
CA ASN A 374 -2.09 13.11 20.80
C ASN A 374 -1.39 12.66 19.52
N LEU A 375 -1.63 13.33 18.39
CA LEU A 375 -0.93 13.08 17.13
C LEU A 375 0.55 13.46 17.18
N VAL A 376 0.93 14.46 17.98
CA VAL A 376 2.33 14.92 18.12
C VAL A 376 2.98 14.46 19.43
N SER A 377 2.21 13.88 20.34
CA SER A 377 2.70 13.26 21.57
C SER A 377 3.74 12.14 21.37
N PRO A 378 3.77 11.36 20.28
CA PRO A 378 4.71 10.26 20.21
C PRO A 378 6.16 10.70 20.12
N VAL A 379 7.02 10.19 21.00
CA VAL A 379 8.40 10.68 21.17
C VAL A 379 9.24 10.49 19.90
N ASN A 380 9.01 9.40 19.18
CA ASN A 380 9.78 9.03 18.00
C ASN A 380 9.14 9.49 16.68
N LEU A 381 8.10 10.32 16.72
CA LEU A 381 7.37 10.73 15.53
C LEU A 381 8.25 11.51 14.55
N THR A 382 8.55 10.90 13.40
CA THR A 382 9.34 11.52 12.33
C THR A 382 8.47 12.07 11.21
N ARG A 383 7.29 11.50 10.99
CA ARG A 383 6.35 11.89 9.94
C ARG A 383 4.92 11.95 10.47
N LEU A 384 4.25 13.07 10.18
CA LEU A 384 2.81 13.24 10.38
C LEU A 384 2.21 13.75 9.09
N SER A 385 1.28 13.01 8.51
CA SER A 385 0.51 13.40 7.34
C SER A 385 -0.98 13.35 7.66
N ILE A 386 -1.67 14.44 7.35
CA ILE A 386 -3.11 14.61 7.59
C ILE A 386 -3.72 15.20 6.33
N SER A 387 -4.63 14.48 5.70
CA SER A 387 -5.32 14.90 4.48
C SER A 387 -6.82 14.60 4.56
N GLY A 388 -7.63 15.38 3.85
CA GLY A 388 -9.09 15.18 3.83
C GLY A 388 -9.81 15.43 5.16
N LEU A 389 -9.13 16.00 6.15
CA LEU A 389 -9.71 16.44 7.43
C LEU A 389 -9.64 17.97 7.53
N SER A 390 -10.42 18.57 8.41
CA SER A 390 -10.25 20.00 8.74
C SER A 390 -9.44 20.18 10.03
N LEU A 391 -8.55 21.16 10.05
CA LEU A 391 -7.74 21.52 11.22
C LEU A 391 -8.19 22.88 11.77
N GLY A 392 -9.08 22.87 12.75
CA GLY A 392 -9.54 24.09 13.41
C GLY A 392 -8.43 24.78 14.23
N TYR A 393 -8.63 26.07 14.53
CA TYR A 393 -7.65 26.88 15.26
C TYR A 393 -7.20 26.27 16.60
N ALA A 394 -8.14 25.70 17.37
CA ALA A 394 -7.81 25.05 18.64
C ALA A 394 -6.88 23.83 18.45
N ALA A 395 -7.13 23.01 17.43
CA ALA A 395 -6.32 21.85 17.11
C ALA A 395 -4.92 22.26 16.61
N LEU A 396 -4.85 23.24 15.71
CA LEU A 396 -3.60 23.82 15.29
C LEU A 396 -2.77 24.34 16.47
N ARG A 397 -3.39 25.10 17.38
CA ARG A 397 -2.70 25.62 18.56
C ARG A 397 -2.14 24.50 19.43
N MET A 398 -2.88 23.40 19.60
CA MET A 398 -2.40 22.25 20.36
C MET A 398 -1.21 21.56 19.67
N LEU A 399 -1.21 21.43 18.34
CA LEU A 399 -0.05 20.92 17.60
C LEU A 399 1.21 21.76 17.86
N LEU A 400 1.07 23.09 17.84
CA LEU A 400 2.19 24.02 18.00
C LEU A 400 2.71 24.11 19.44
N VAL A 401 1.85 23.92 20.44
CA VAL A 401 2.23 23.99 21.86
C VAL A 401 3.06 22.78 22.29
N THR A 402 2.79 21.59 21.76
CA THR A 402 3.41 20.34 22.23
C THR A 402 4.93 20.28 21.95
N ARG A 403 5.44 21.07 20.99
CA ARG A 403 6.85 21.12 20.55
C ARG A 403 7.47 19.73 20.30
N GLN A 404 7.55 19.32 19.05
CA GLN A 404 8.13 18.03 18.68
C GLN A 404 9.48 18.19 17.98
N THR A 405 10.53 17.65 18.58
CA THR A 405 11.90 17.80 18.05
C THR A 405 12.29 16.69 17.08
N THR A 406 11.60 15.55 17.10
CA THR A 406 11.91 14.41 16.21
C THR A 406 11.22 14.51 14.84
N LEU A 407 10.20 15.37 14.73
CA LEU A 407 9.38 15.52 13.53
C LEU A 407 10.18 16.15 12.38
N LYS A 408 10.25 15.43 11.25
CA LYS A 408 10.97 15.82 10.03
C LYS A 408 10.03 16.14 8.88
N TYR A 409 8.87 15.51 8.82
CA TYR A 409 7.89 15.67 7.74
C TYR A 409 6.51 15.96 8.33
N LEU A 410 5.92 17.08 7.94
CA LEU A 410 4.59 17.51 8.39
C LEU A 410 3.74 17.88 7.19
N ASP A 411 2.71 17.08 6.91
CA ASP A 411 1.72 17.38 5.89
C ASP A 411 0.38 17.66 6.61
N LEU A 412 -0.11 18.89 6.49
CA LEU A 412 -1.37 19.37 7.07
C LEU A 412 -2.43 19.49 5.99
N PRO A 413 -3.73 19.41 6.35
CA PRO A 413 -4.80 19.47 5.36
C PRO A 413 -4.81 20.80 4.61
N VAL A 414 -5.20 20.77 3.34
CA VAL A 414 -5.28 21.97 2.49
C VAL A 414 -6.66 22.21 1.89
N ASN A 415 -7.70 22.05 2.71
CA ASN A 415 -9.06 22.22 2.24
C ASN A 415 -9.52 23.67 2.42
N ASN A 416 -10.29 24.20 1.47
CA ASN A 416 -10.80 25.59 1.49
C ASN A 416 -11.62 25.93 2.76
N ASP A 417 -12.17 24.92 3.44
CA ASP A 417 -12.96 25.10 4.67
C ASP A 417 -12.13 25.06 5.95
N THR A 418 -10.82 24.81 5.86
CA THR A 418 -9.93 24.93 7.02
C THR A 418 -9.58 26.38 7.26
N PRO A 419 -9.58 26.86 8.53
CA PRO A 419 -8.95 28.13 8.85
C PRO A 419 -7.49 28.01 8.43
N CYS A 420 -7.19 28.62 7.30
CA CYS A 420 -5.91 28.47 6.64
C CYS A 420 -4.82 29.01 7.57
N LEU A 421 -3.63 28.40 7.50
CA LEU A 421 -2.50 28.92 8.26
C LEU A 421 -2.22 30.33 7.78
N GLN A 422 -2.17 31.29 8.69
CA GLN A 422 -1.65 32.59 8.34
C GLN A 422 -0.16 32.42 8.10
N LEU A 423 0.42 33.24 7.21
CA LEU A 423 1.86 33.21 6.96
C LEU A 423 2.68 33.34 8.27
N LEU A 424 2.15 34.10 9.23
CA LEU A 424 2.71 34.26 10.57
C LEU A 424 2.89 32.96 11.36
N ASN A 425 2.01 31.97 11.15
CA ASN A 425 2.09 30.69 11.81
C ASN A 425 3.32 29.87 11.35
N LEU A 426 3.94 30.19 10.21
CA LEU A 426 5.18 29.53 9.78
C LEU A 426 6.30 29.67 10.81
N ARG A 427 6.39 30.82 11.47
CA ARG A 427 7.35 31.04 12.55
C ARG A 427 7.03 30.18 13.77
N GLU A 428 5.75 30.06 14.13
CA GLU A 428 5.31 29.21 15.23
C GLU A 428 5.58 27.73 14.94
N ILE A 429 5.34 27.28 13.70
CA ILE A 429 5.67 25.92 13.22
C ILE A 429 7.17 25.68 13.32
N ALA A 430 8.00 26.61 12.86
CA ALA A 430 9.46 26.49 12.92
C ALA A 430 9.98 26.40 14.37
N LEU A 431 9.35 27.13 15.30
CA LEU A 431 9.69 27.07 16.72
C LEU A 431 9.18 25.78 17.38
N ALA A 432 8.03 25.27 16.94
CA ALA A 432 7.44 24.03 17.46
C ALA A 432 8.19 22.78 16.95
N PHE A 433 8.72 22.82 15.73
CA PHE A 433 9.31 21.66 15.04
C PHE A 433 10.71 21.97 14.49
N PRO A 434 11.73 22.20 15.34
CA PRO A 434 13.02 22.76 14.93
C PRO A 434 13.80 21.92 13.90
N ASN A 435 13.51 20.62 13.80
CA ASN A 435 14.15 19.69 12.87
C ASN A 435 13.29 19.38 11.63
N LEU A 436 12.22 20.15 11.39
CA LEU A 436 11.34 19.93 10.26
C LEU A 436 12.08 20.20 8.93
N LEU A 437 12.07 19.20 8.06
CA LEU A 437 12.70 19.24 6.74
C LEU A 437 11.69 19.56 5.64
N SER A 438 10.48 19.01 5.75
CA SER A 438 9.39 19.21 4.79
C SER A 438 8.10 19.62 5.49
N LEU A 439 7.46 20.66 4.96
CA LEU A 439 6.14 21.12 5.37
C LEU A 439 5.21 21.16 4.14
N ALA A 440 4.04 20.52 4.23
CA ALA A 440 2.96 20.72 3.29
C ALA A 440 1.75 21.31 4.01
N CYS A 441 1.21 22.44 3.55
CA CYS A 441 0.04 23.05 4.15
C CYS A 441 -0.63 24.11 3.26
N GLY A 442 -1.88 24.46 3.59
CA GLY A 442 -2.57 25.62 3.03
C GLY A 442 -2.22 26.89 3.80
N ILE A 443 -1.83 27.95 3.08
CA ILE A 443 -1.50 29.25 3.66
C ILE A 443 -2.39 30.33 3.09
N GLU A 444 -3.01 31.13 3.97
CA GLU A 444 -3.74 32.33 3.61
C GLU A 444 -2.88 33.57 3.78
N PHE A 445 -3.03 34.50 2.83
CA PHE A 445 -2.44 35.83 2.93
C PHE A 445 -3.41 36.73 3.69
N SER A 446 -3.23 36.83 5.01
CA SER A 446 -3.92 37.85 5.79
C SER A 446 -3.38 39.25 5.43
N THR A 447 -4.27 40.25 5.44
CA THR A 447 -3.88 41.64 5.22
C THR A 447 -3.07 42.13 6.42
N GLY A 448 -1.74 42.20 6.28
CA GLY A 448 -0.85 42.71 7.33
C GLY A 448 0.33 41.80 7.58
N LEU A 449 1.18 41.61 6.56
CA LEU A 449 2.49 41.00 6.77
C LEU A 449 3.26 41.89 7.77
N PRO A 450 3.78 41.33 8.86
CA PRO A 450 4.68 42.08 9.72
C PRO A 450 5.86 42.53 8.86
N ARG A 451 6.21 43.80 8.97
CA ARG A 451 7.41 44.28 8.32
C ARG A 451 8.58 43.56 8.97
N THR A 452 9.59 43.23 8.19
CA THR A 452 10.83 42.62 8.72
C THR A 452 11.45 43.45 9.85
N GLU A 453 11.18 44.75 9.86
CA GLU A 453 11.57 45.73 10.89
C GLU A 453 10.83 45.55 12.22
N ASP A 454 9.64 44.93 12.20
CA ASP A 454 8.83 44.69 13.41
C ASP A 454 9.38 43.52 14.25
N PHE A 455 10.31 42.72 13.70
CA PHE A 455 10.94 41.63 14.42
C PHE A 455 12.23 42.10 15.11
N PRO A 456 12.41 41.84 16.42
CA PRO A 456 13.65 42.15 17.11
C PRO A 456 14.86 41.50 16.39
N PRO A 457 16.04 42.15 16.31
CA PRO A 457 17.20 41.66 15.54
C PRO A 457 17.73 40.30 15.99
N HIS A 458 17.48 39.91 17.25
CA HIS A 458 17.80 38.60 17.83
C HIS A 458 16.75 37.52 17.54
N CYS A 459 15.65 37.89 16.89
CA CYS A 459 14.52 37.06 16.53
C CYS A 459 14.40 36.86 15.00
N SER A 460 15.33 37.39 14.20
CA SER A 460 15.14 37.59 12.76
C SER A 460 15.56 36.42 11.87
N ALA A 461 16.45 35.53 12.34
CA ALA A 461 16.88 34.37 11.58
C ALA A 461 16.71 33.11 12.43
N LEU A 462 15.71 32.29 12.09
CA LEU A 462 15.71 30.91 12.54
C LEU A 462 16.64 30.16 11.59
N SER A 463 17.76 29.63 12.11
CA SER A 463 18.60 28.69 11.35
C SER A 463 17.91 27.33 11.24
N HIS A 464 16.71 27.33 10.69
CA HIS A 464 15.82 26.18 10.62
C HIS A 464 16.17 25.29 9.42
N GLY A 465 16.12 23.97 9.60
CA GLY A 465 16.47 22.97 8.58
C GLY A 465 15.45 22.76 7.46
N LEU A 466 14.43 23.63 7.33
CA LEU A 466 13.33 23.40 6.38
C LEU A 466 13.85 23.61 4.94
N ASN A 467 13.74 22.57 4.11
CA ASN A 467 14.23 22.60 2.74
C ASN A 467 13.11 22.46 1.69
N ARG A 468 11.91 22.02 2.10
CA ARG A 468 10.75 21.81 1.23
C ARG A 468 9.48 22.41 1.86
N LEU A 469 8.79 23.26 1.10
CA LEU A 469 7.52 23.88 1.47
C LEU A 469 6.51 23.69 0.33
N LEU A 470 5.58 22.75 0.51
CA LEU A 470 4.49 22.48 -0.41
C LEU A 470 3.27 23.30 0.02
N LEU A 471 2.78 24.13 -0.88
CA LEU A 471 1.73 25.09 -0.63
C LEU A 471 0.65 24.92 -1.68
N ASP A 472 -0.51 24.49 -1.27
CA ASP A 472 -1.63 24.36 -2.17
C ASP A 472 -2.36 25.71 -2.30
N PRO A 473 -2.98 25.98 -3.46
CA PRO A 473 -3.61 27.26 -3.73
C PRO A 473 -4.90 27.36 -2.91
N VAL A 474 -5.02 28.43 -2.13
CA VAL A 474 -6.29 28.84 -1.55
C VAL A 474 -6.86 29.91 -2.48
N ASP A 475 -8.05 29.69 -3.03
CA ASP A 475 -8.66 30.53 -4.08
C ASP A 475 -8.96 31.97 -3.61
N SER A 476 -8.83 32.27 -2.32
CA SER A 476 -9.52 33.41 -1.73
C SER A 476 -8.86 34.78 -1.88
N ASN A 477 -7.53 34.93 -2.00
CA ASN A 477 -6.91 36.27 -2.15
C ASN A 477 -5.45 36.17 -2.66
N LEU A 478 -5.23 36.37 -3.97
CA LEU A 478 -3.88 36.44 -4.52
C LEU A 478 -3.15 37.70 -4.03
N PRO A 479 -1.91 37.59 -3.51
CA PRO A 479 -1.15 38.75 -3.09
C PRO A 479 -0.85 39.68 -4.28
N SER A 480 -0.85 40.98 -4.04
CA SER A 480 -0.33 41.96 -4.98
C SER A 480 1.17 41.73 -5.22
N THR A 481 1.71 42.27 -6.32
CA THR A 481 3.13 42.14 -6.66
C THR A 481 4.06 42.63 -5.55
N VAL A 482 3.68 43.68 -4.82
CA VAL A 482 4.44 44.21 -3.67
C VAL A 482 4.46 43.18 -2.53
N GLN A 483 3.30 42.58 -2.22
CA GLN A 483 3.19 41.56 -1.19
C GLN A 483 4.03 40.31 -1.51
N HIS A 484 4.22 39.93 -2.79
CA HIS A 484 5.08 38.81 -3.14
C HIS A 484 6.53 38.97 -2.66
N ALA A 485 7.08 40.19 -2.76
CA ALA A 485 8.45 40.47 -2.34
C ALA A 485 8.56 40.39 -0.81
N ASP A 486 7.58 40.94 -0.08
CA ASP A 486 7.56 40.91 1.38
C ASP A 486 7.37 39.49 1.93
N VAL A 487 6.50 38.68 1.30
CA VAL A 487 6.38 37.25 1.61
C VAL A 487 7.71 36.53 1.37
N ALA A 488 8.35 36.75 0.22
CA ALA A 488 9.63 36.11 -0.10
C ALA A 488 10.73 36.49 0.90
N ARG A 489 10.81 37.76 1.32
CA ARG A 489 11.75 38.22 2.36
C ARG A 489 11.46 37.55 3.69
N TYR A 490 10.19 37.53 4.11
CA TYR A 490 9.77 36.89 5.34
C TYR A 490 10.12 35.40 5.35
N VAL A 491 9.76 34.66 4.29
CA VAL A 491 10.07 33.23 4.16
C VAL A 491 11.57 32.98 4.12
N ASN A 492 12.36 33.80 3.40
CA ASN A 492 13.82 33.68 3.36
C ASN A 492 14.45 33.91 4.74
N SER A 493 13.88 34.82 5.55
CA SER A 493 14.37 35.10 6.90
C SER A 493 14.12 33.93 7.85
N LEU A 494 13.01 33.21 7.69
CA LEU A 494 12.70 32.02 8.49
C LEU A 494 13.42 30.76 8.00
N PHE A 495 13.54 30.59 6.69
CA PHE A 495 13.99 29.34 6.05
C PHE A 495 15.03 29.65 4.97
N PRO A 496 16.27 29.95 5.37
CA PRO A 496 17.32 30.35 4.44
C PRO A 496 17.64 29.29 3.38
N ASN A 497 17.45 28.01 3.69
CA ASN A 497 17.82 26.88 2.84
C ASN A 497 16.63 26.30 2.04
N LEU A 498 15.51 27.01 1.96
CA LEU A 498 14.30 26.52 1.30
C LEU A 498 14.50 26.40 -0.22
N THR A 499 14.40 25.18 -0.77
CA THR A 499 14.69 24.89 -2.19
C THR A 499 13.45 24.77 -3.06
N LEU A 500 12.37 24.20 -2.51
CA LEU A 500 11.15 23.89 -3.23
C LEU A 500 9.98 24.66 -2.65
N ILE A 501 9.35 25.46 -3.51
CA ILE A 501 8.03 26.04 -3.29
C ILE A 501 7.15 25.55 -4.43
N SER A 502 5.97 25.04 -4.07
CA SER A 502 4.87 24.53 -4.90
C SER A 502 4.79 24.99 -6.37
N PRO A 503 4.37 24.12 -7.32
CA PRO A 503 4.27 24.46 -8.75
C PRO A 503 3.15 25.45 -9.12
N PHE A 504 2.25 25.82 -8.19
CA PHE A 504 1.10 26.68 -8.52
C PHE A 504 1.46 28.15 -8.78
N SER A 505 0.65 28.82 -9.59
CA SER A 505 0.99 30.08 -10.29
C SER A 505 1.35 31.29 -9.40
N PRO A 506 0.73 31.59 -8.24
CA PRO A 506 1.20 32.68 -7.36
C PRO A 506 2.52 32.35 -6.69
N TRP A 507 2.65 31.12 -6.19
CA TRP A 507 3.83 30.64 -5.49
C TRP A 507 5.06 30.57 -6.41
N LYS A 508 4.86 30.41 -7.72
CA LYS A 508 5.94 30.51 -8.72
C LYS A 508 6.64 31.87 -8.71
N LYS A 509 5.91 32.97 -8.51
CA LYS A 509 6.53 34.33 -8.42
C LYS A 509 7.30 34.50 -7.12
N ILE A 510 6.70 34.10 -5.98
CA ILE A 510 7.36 34.12 -4.67
C ILE A 510 8.62 33.25 -4.68
N SER A 511 8.56 32.06 -5.28
CA SER A 511 9.71 31.15 -5.45
C SER A 511 10.85 31.78 -6.23
N LYS A 512 10.56 32.49 -7.32
CA LYS A 512 11.59 33.22 -8.07
C LYS A 512 12.23 34.33 -7.23
N SER A 513 11.43 35.11 -6.52
CA SER A 513 11.92 36.17 -5.62
C SER A 513 12.77 35.59 -4.48
N LEU A 514 12.35 34.48 -3.90
CA LEU A 514 13.09 33.78 -2.86
C LEU A 514 14.46 33.30 -3.38
N LYS A 515 14.49 32.64 -4.54
CA LYS A 515 15.75 32.19 -5.17
C LYS A 515 16.70 33.36 -5.40
N LEU A 516 16.21 34.49 -5.89
CA LEU A 516 17.02 35.69 -6.07
C LEU A 516 17.61 36.19 -4.73
N LEU A 517 16.80 36.26 -3.67
CA LEU A 517 17.28 36.67 -2.33
C LEU A 517 18.34 35.70 -1.77
N GLN A 518 18.17 34.39 -1.99
CA GLN A 518 19.13 33.38 -1.57
C GLN A 518 20.44 33.47 -2.35
N THR A 519 20.38 33.70 -3.67
CA THR A 519 21.57 33.91 -4.51
C THR A 519 22.35 35.14 -4.06
N VAL A 520 21.68 36.28 -3.84
CA VAL A 520 22.34 37.51 -3.35
C VAL A 520 23.02 37.25 -2.00
N ARG A 521 22.35 36.57 -1.07
CA ARG A 521 22.95 36.23 0.23
C ARG A 521 24.19 35.33 0.08
N LEU A 522 24.15 34.35 -0.81
CA LEU A 522 25.32 33.49 -1.07
C LEU A 522 26.47 34.31 -1.65
N ASP A 523 26.20 35.21 -2.61
CA ASP A 523 27.20 36.12 -3.18
C ASP A 523 27.80 37.04 -2.11
N ASP A 524 26.99 37.57 -1.20
CA ASP A 524 27.44 38.41 -0.10
C ASP A 524 28.32 37.63 0.88
N LEU A 525 27.96 36.37 1.19
CA LEU A 525 28.78 35.47 2.01
C LEU A 525 30.13 35.15 1.34
N TYR A 526 30.17 35.00 0.01
CA TYR A 526 31.42 34.81 -0.73
C TYR A 526 32.29 36.08 -0.79
N ARG A 527 31.69 37.27 -0.69
CA ARG A 527 32.41 38.55 -0.71
C ARG A 527 32.86 39.01 0.66
N ALA A 528 32.26 38.49 1.73
CA ALA A 528 32.68 38.80 3.09
C ALA A 528 34.15 38.37 3.30
N PRO A 529 35.05 39.26 3.77
CA PRO A 529 36.43 38.89 4.02
C PRO A 529 36.47 37.74 5.03
N ILE A 530 37.29 36.73 4.75
CA ILE A 530 37.58 35.66 5.72
C ILE A 530 38.39 36.32 6.83
N ILE A 531 37.74 36.65 7.95
CA ILE A 531 38.35 37.25 9.14
C ILE A 531 38.94 36.17 10.03
#